data_AF-D9WVI2-F1
#
_entry.id   AF-D9WVI2-F1
#
_cell.length_a   1.000
_cell.length_b   1.000
_cell.length_c   1.000
_cell.angle_alpha   90.00
_cell.angle_beta   90.00
_cell.angle_gamma   90.00
#
_symmetry.space_group_name_H-M   'P 1'
#
loop_
_entity.id
_entity.type
_entity.pdbx_description
1 polymer ?
#
loop_
_entity_poly.entity_id
_entity_poly.type
_entity_poly.pdbx_seq_one_letter_code
_entity_poly.pdbx_strand_id
1 'polypeptide(L)'
;MGRFLWLSEQTLSKGEQPPQDGRVTRQIRISDTAPQPDRTFHSLAFPERRDPPGGDLKAYRTARKDGTRAFTLWADQYRQQVFAHVVTKSATKGGPATYEVVGAAGEPLALITRDPAMKGGRVRTRWTVQQAGAPTAVGLKGRPFWWFVWWLISPIQLAIAIGSIIGGGDIARTPRRTRWRIDRRVVLDFQSGAGSAFELEVLEDWWDDRVTAALVALLGSHDSWLGNAWDVAGE
;
A
#
# COMPACT_ATOMS: atom_id res chain seq x y z
N MET A 1 12.41 -18.60 4.21
CA MET A 1 11.07 -19.06 4.68
C MET A 1 10.12 -17.89 4.45
N GLY A 2 8.90 -18.08 3.94
CA GLY A 2 8.09 -16.93 3.52
C GLY A 2 7.67 -16.04 4.70
N ARG A 3 7.92 -14.73 4.61
CA ARG A 3 7.44 -13.73 5.60
C ARG A 3 6.18 -13.06 5.07
N PHE A 4 5.18 -12.85 5.92
CA PHE A 4 3.89 -12.28 5.56
C PHE A 4 3.70 -10.96 6.31
N LEU A 5 3.54 -9.86 5.56
CA LEU A 5 3.39 -8.53 6.13
C LEU A 5 2.04 -7.92 5.76
N TRP A 6 1.38 -7.25 6.69
CA TRP A 6 0.12 -6.56 6.40
C TRP A 6 -0.08 -5.35 7.29
N LEU A 7 -0.77 -4.35 6.73
CA LEU A 7 -1.21 -3.19 7.49
C LEU A 7 -2.48 -3.56 8.25
N SER A 8 -2.46 -3.48 9.58
CA SER A 8 -3.68 -3.58 10.36
C SER A 8 -4.44 -2.26 10.29
N GLU A 9 -5.77 -2.35 10.24
CA GLU A 9 -6.61 -1.18 10.48
C GLU A 9 -6.37 -0.61 11.89
N GLN A 10 -6.83 0.62 12.12
CA GLN A 10 -6.89 1.16 13.47
C GLN A 10 -7.67 0.17 14.34
N THR A 11 -7.09 -0.22 15.47
CA THR A 11 -7.76 -1.05 16.48
C THR A 11 -8.81 -0.24 17.27
N LEU A 12 -9.38 0.80 16.66
CA LEU A 12 -10.39 1.66 17.26
C LEU A 12 -11.74 1.26 16.69
N SER A 13 -12.64 0.81 17.56
CA SER A 13 -14.02 0.59 17.19
C SER A 13 -14.68 1.92 16.80
N LYS A 14 -15.75 1.87 16.02
CA LYS A 14 -16.49 3.09 15.64
C LYS A 14 -16.97 3.82 16.91
N GLY A 15 -16.45 5.02 17.15
CA GLY A 15 -16.76 5.85 18.34
C GLY A 15 -15.75 5.76 19.48
N GLU A 16 -14.71 4.93 19.35
CA GLU A 16 -13.62 4.86 20.31
C GLU A 16 -12.65 6.02 20.08
N GLN A 17 -12.43 6.84 21.11
CA GLN A 17 -11.47 7.93 21.03
C GLN A 17 -10.07 7.36 20.86
N PRO A 18 -9.19 8.02 20.08
CA PRO A 18 -7.78 7.69 20.06
C PRO A 18 -7.25 7.58 21.49
N PRO A 19 -6.37 6.59 21.76
CA PRO A 19 -5.81 6.42 23.09
C PRO A 19 -5.20 7.75 23.57
N GLN A 20 -5.60 8.21 24.76
CA GLN A 20 -5.12 9.48 25.31
C GLN A 20 -3.63 9.43 25.67
N ASP A 21 -3.01 8.24 25.64
CA ASP A 21 -1.58 8.04 25.85
C ASP A 21 -0.72 8.42 24.62
N GLY A 22 -1.36 8.85 23.53
CA GLY A 22 -0.69 9.38 22.35
C GLY A 22 -0.08 8.32 21.43
N ARG A 23 -0.27 7.02 21.67
CA ARG A 23 0.33 5.97 20.83
C ARG A 23 -0.17 5.96 19.39
N VAL A 24 0.68 5.55 18.45
CA VAL A 24 0.28 5.25 17.07
C VAL A 24 -0.51 3.94 17.06
N THR A 25 -1.76 4.00 16.59
CA THR A 25 -2.70 2.87 16.67
C THR A 25 -2.68 1.94 15.46
N ARG A 26 -2.12 2.40 14.33
CA ARG A 26 -1.90 1.58 13.13
C ARG A 26 -0.55 0.90 13.21
N GLN A 27 -0.49 -0.33 12.74
CA GLN A 27 0.73 -1.13 12.75
C GLN A 27 0.81 -2.00 11.50
N ILE A 28 2.03 -2.19 11.03
CA ILE A 28 2.40 -3.22 10.08
C ILE A 28 2.79 -4.42 10.91
N ARG A 29 2.08 -5.53 10.71
CA ARG A 29 2.34 -6.80 11.38
C ARG A 29 3.14 -7.70 10.45
N ILE A 30 3.95 -8.58 11.04
CA ILE A 30 4.71 -9.59 10.32
C ILE A 30 4.52 -10.97 10.98
N SER A 31 4.52 -12.01 10.16
CA SER A 31 4.47 -13.41 10.59
C SER A 31 5.31 -14.27 9.64
N ASP A 32 5.99 -15.29 10.19
CA ASP A 32 6.68 -16.32 9.40
C ASP A 32 5.73 -17.48 9.02
N THR A 33 4.46 -17.38 9.43
CA THR A 33 3.43 -18.38 9.18
C THR A 33 2.47 -17.89 8.11
N ALA A 34 2.12 -18.80 7.20
CA ALA A 34 1.12 -18.55 6.19
C ALA A 34 -0.21 -18.05 6.79
N PRO A 35 -1.05 -17.35 6.02
CA PRO A 35 -2.27 -16.74 6.55
C PRO A 35 -3.22 -17.77 7.16
N GLN A 36 -3.41 -17.69 8.48
CA GLN A 36 -4.35 -18.50 9.28
C GLN A 36 -4.97 -17.59 10.36
N PRO A 37 -6.23 -17.85 10.80
CA PRO A 37 -6.95 -16.96 11.73
C PRO A 37 -6.23 -16.72 13.07
N ASP A 38 -5.48 -17.70 13.56
CA ASP A 38 -4.83 -17.75 14.86
C ASP A 38 -3.30 -17.64 14.76
N ARG A 39 -2.77 -17.24 13.60
CA ARG A 39 -1.31 -17.15 13.43
C ARG A 39 -0.69 -16.16 14.40
N THR A 40 0.47 -16.53 14.92
CA THR A 40 1.31 -15.63 15.71
C THR A 40 1.87 -14.52 14.83
N PHE A 41 1.88 -13.30 15.36
CA PHE A 41 2.46 -12.15 14.68
C PHE A 41 3.11 -11.22 15.70
N HIS A 42 3.98 -10.35 15.21
CA HIS A 42 4.47 -9.22 15.98
C HIS A 42 4.35 -7.94 15.15
N SER A 43 4.37 -6.79 15.84
CA SER A 43 4.39 -5.48 15.22
C SER A 43 5.78 -5.22 14.67
N LEU A 44 5.88 -4.99 13.36
CA LEU A 44 7.14 -4.65 12.70
C LEU A 44 7.37 -3.14 12.70
N ALA A 45 6.32 -2.37 12.42
CA ALA A 45 6.41 -0.91 12.36
C ALA A 45 5.06 -0.23 12.56
N PHE A 46 5.07 1.04 12.94
CA PHE A 46 3.89 1.87 13.18
C PHE A 46 3.89 3.05 12.20
N PRO A 47 3.13 2.98 11.10
CA PRO A 47 3.11 4.04 10.10
C PRO A 47 2.34 5.27 10.59
N GLU A 48 2.97 6.44 10.45
CA GLU A 48 2.39 7.73 10.79
C GLU A 48 2.65 8.74 9.66
N ARG A 49 1.60 9.42 9.23
CA ARG A 49 1.70 10.46 8.20
C ARG A 49 2.62 11.59 8.65
N ARG A 50 3.43 12.11 7.73
CA ARG A 50 4.12 13.40 7.90
C ARG A 50 3.40 14.48 7.12
N ASP A 51 3.02 15.54 7.81
CA ASP A 51 2.47 16.73 7.16
C ASP A 51 3.58 17.51 6.42
N PRO A 52 3.25 18.21 5.32
CA PRO A 52 4.20 19.06 4.63
C PRO A 52 4.77 20.14 5.57
N PRO A 53 6.03 20.58 5.40
CA PRO A 53 6.57 21.68 6.20
C PRO A 53 5.66 22.92 6.13
N GLY A 54 5.16 23.38 7.29
CA GLY A 54 4.25 24.53 7.38
C GLY A 54 2.82 24.28 6.86
N GLY A 55 2.50 23.06 6.45
CA GLY A 55 1.19 22.66 5.95
C GLY A 55 0.36 21.92 6.99
N ASP A 56 -0.96 21.99 6.84
CA ASP A 56 -1.93 21.23 7.63
C ASP A 56 -2.38 19.94 6.88
N LEU A 57 -3.36 19.24 7.46
CA LEU A 57 -4.03 18.09 6.84
C LEU A 57 -4.58 18.40 5.43
N LYS A 58 -5.05 19.63 5.19
CA LYS A 58 -5.60 20.04 3.89
C LYS A 58 -4.49 20.18 2.84
N ALA A 59 -3.33 20.74 3.23
CA ALA A 59 -2.14 20.78 2.39
C ALA A 59 -1.69 19.36 2.03
N TYR A 60 -1.65 18.44 2.99
CA TYR A 60 -1.35 17.04 2.72
C TYR A 60 -2.34 16.39 1.74
N ARG A 61 -3.65 16.53 2.00
CA ARG A 61 -4.71 15.99 1.12
C ARG A 61 -4.60 16.51 -0.31
N THR A 62 -4.15 17.76 -0.48
CA THR A 62 -3.92 18.36 -1.79
C THR A 62 -2.71 17.74 -2.46
N ALA A 63 -1.55 17.70 -1.80
CA ALA A 63 -0.33 17.07 -2.33
C ALA A 63 -0.55 15.58 -2.68
N ARG A 64 -1.38 14.88 -1.90
CA ARG A 64 -1.79 13.49 -2.13
C ARG A 64 -2.48 13.29 -3.48
N LYS A 65 -3.27 14.26 -3.96
CA LYS A 65 -3.91 14.22 -5.29
C LYS A 65 -2.88 14.22 -6.43
N ASP A 66 -1.71 14.82 -6.19
CA ASP A 66 -0.62 14.85 -7.16
C ASP A 66 0.24 13.58 -7.12
N GLY A 67 -0.01 12.70 -6.14
CA GLY A 67 0.71 11.44 -5.94
C GLY A 67 1.72 11.50 -4.79
N THR A 68 1.90 12.66 -4.15
CA THR A 68 2.82 12.83 -3.02
C THR A 68 2.36 12.01 -1.82
N ARG A 69 3.31 11.33 -1.19
CA ARG A 69 3.18 10.64 0.10
C ARG A 69 4.42 10.93 0.94
N ALA A 70 4.21 11.19 2.21
CA ALA A 70 5.28 11.33 3.19
C ALA A 70 4.82 10.74 4.51
N PHE A 71 5.59 9.81 5.06
CA PHE A 71 5.28 9.19 6.34
C PHE A 71 6.52 8.64 7.02
N THR A 72 6.44 8.48 8.34
CA THR A 72 7.43 7.79 9.16
C THR A 72 6.90 6.41 9.50
N LEU A 73 7.76 5.41 9.43
CA LEU A 73 7.57 4.12 10.06
C LEU A 73 8.32 4.17 11.39
N TRP A 74 7.61 4.09 12.51
CA TRP A 74 8.23 3.98 13.83
C TRP A 74 8.47 2.51 14.18
N ALA A 75 9.55 2.22 14.90
CA ALA A 75 9.83 0.87 15.41
C ALA A 75 8.97 0.53 16.63
N ASP A 76 8.47 1.55 17.33
CA ASP A 76 7.60 1.44 18.51
C ASP A 76 6.37 2.35 18.39
N GLN A 77 5.33 2.02 19.15
CA GLN A 77 4.06 2.76 19.12
C GLN A 77 4.14 4.16 19.72
N TYR A 78 5.20 4.48 20.48
CA TYR A 78 5.38 5.74 21.19
C TYR A 78 6.38 6.68 20.51
N ARG A 79 6.78 6.37 19.27
CA ARG A 79 7.67 7.21 18.43
C ARG A 79 9.07 7.42 19.03
N GLN A 80 9.56 6.47 19.81
CA GLN A 80 10.89 6.55 20.40
C GLN A 80 11.99 6.31 19.38
N GLN A 81 11.74 5.43 18.41
CA GLN A 81 12.74 5.03 17.41
C GLN A 81 12.14 5.04 16.00
N VAL A 82 12.81 5.73 15.09
CA VAL A 82 12.47 5.67 13.67
C VAL A 82 12.94 4.33 13.10
N PHE A 83 12.03 3.63 12.42
CA PHE A 83 12.37 2.45 11.62
C PHE A 83 12.81 2.86 10.21
N ALA A 84 12.02 3.71 9.55
CA ALA A 84 12.34 4.31 8.26
C ALA A 84 11.44 5.53 7.96
N HIS A 85 11.86 6.34 7.00
CA HIS A 85 11.03 7.37 6.39
C HIS A 85 10.70 7.01 4.95
N VAL A 86 9.52 7.42 4.50
CA VAL A 86 9.15 7.42 3.09
C VAL A 86 8.92 8.85 2.66
N VAL A 87 9.67 9.28 1.65
CA VAL A 87 9.57 10.62 1.06
C VAL A 87 9.27 10.53 -0.42
N THR A 88 8.55 11.50 -0.96
CA THR A 88 8.32 11.59 -2.41
C THR A 88 9.49 12.28 -3.07
N LYS A 89 10.18 11.58 -3.99
CA LYS A 89 11.22 12.18 -4.84
C LYS A 89 10.65 12.90 -6.04
N SER A 90 9.61 12.33 -6.63
CA SER A 90 8.91 12.92 -7.77
C SER A 90 7.49 12.41 -7.83
N ALA A 91 6.53 13.28 -8.11
CA ALA A 91 5.15 12.87 -8.38
C ALA A 91 4.56 13.77 -9.45
N THR A 92 3.74 13.20 -10.32
CA THR A 92 2.95 13.95 -11.30
C THR A 92 1.49 13.58 -11.14
N LYS A 93 0.61 14.59 -11.17
CA LYS A 93 -0.83 14.39 -10.98
C LYS A 93 -1.40 13.33 -11.92
N GLY A 94 -1.90 12.25 -11.32
CA GLY A 94 -2.43 11.07 -12.01
C GLY A 94 -1.40 10.32 -12.87
N GLY A 95 -0.11 10.66 -12.79
CA GLY A 95 1.00 10.03 -13.50
C GLY A 95 1.89 9.22 -12.55
N PRO A 96 3.12 8.91 -12.99
CA PRO A 96 4.09 8.20 -12.16
C PRO A 96 4.45 8.96 -10.89
N ALA A 97 4.74 8.22 -9.83
CA ALA A 97 5.28 8.74 -8.58
C ALA A 97 6.40 7.83 -8.08
N THR A 98 7.50 8.43 -7.63
CA THR A 98 8.67 7.75 -7.08
C THR A 98 8.86 8.18 -5.64
N TYR A 99 8.97 7.19 -4.78
CA TYR A 99 9.17 7.31 -3.35
C TYR A 99 10.53 6.77 -2.99
N GLU A 100 11.23 7.45 -2.10
CA GLU A 100 12.47 6.98 -1.52
C GLU A 100 12.19 6.49 -0.11
N VAL A 101 12.68 5.28 0.18
CA VAL A 101 12.72 4.71 1.52
C VAL A 101 14.10 5.03 2.10
N VAL A 102 14.09 5.73 3.22
CA VAL A 102 15.30 6.20 3.91
C VAL A 102 15.32 5.56 5.28
N GLY A 103 16.45 5.00 5.70
CA GLY A 103 16.58 4.44 7.04
C GLY A 103 16.70 5.50 8.12
N ALA A 104 16.81 5.05 9.36
CA ALA A 104 16.82 5.92 10.54
C ALA A 104 18.02 6.90 10.56
N ALA A 105 19.16 6.50 9.98
CA ALA A 105 20.36 7.32 9.90
C ALA A 105 20.40 8.22 8.64
N GLY A 106 19.32 8.24 7.85
CA GLY A 106 19.28 9.00 6.60
C GLY A 106 19.83 8.23 5.39
N GLU A 107 20.16 6.95 5.55
CA GLU A 107 20.71 6.13 4.47
C GLU A 107 19.62 5.74 3.44
N PRO A 108 19.89 5.83 2.13
CA PRO A 108 18.92 5.43 1.12
C PRO A 108 18.82 3.90 1.06
N LEU A 109 17.63 3.37 1.31
CA LEU A 109 17.37 1.91 1.34
C LEU A 109 16.75 1.42 0.04
N ALA A 110 15.81 2.16 -0.53
CA ALA A 110 15.14 1.76 -1.77
C ALA A 110 14.47 2.92 -2.51
N LEU A 111 14.26 2.73 -3.81
CA LEU A 111 13.32 3.51 -4.61
C LEU A 111 12.10 2.65 -4.96
N ILE A 112 10.92 3.19 -4.69
CA ILE A 112 9.63 2.57 -5.04
C ILE A 112 8.91 3.46 -6.03
N THR A 113 8.68 2.97 -7.24
CA THR A 113 7.98 3.72 -8.29
C THR A 113 6.62 3.10 -8.58
N ARG A 114 5.58 3.91 -8.51
CA ARG A 114 4.23 3.59 -8.97
C ARG A 114 3.98 4.27 -10.30
N ASP A 115 3.61 3.50 -11.30
CA ASP A 115 3.22 3.98 -12.62
C ASP A 115 1.76 3.55 -12.90
N PRO A 116 0.79 4.48 -12.89
CA PRO A 116 -0.63 4.15 -13.03
C PRO A 116 -1.01 3.64 -14.43
N ALA A 117 -2.06 2.81 -14.49
CA ALA A 117 -2.66 2.40 -15.77
C ALA A 117 -3.25 3.58 -16.56
N MET A 118 -3.43 3.39 -17.87
CA MET A 118 -4.07 4.30 -18.83
C MET A 118 -3.37 5.64 -19.08
N LYS A 119 -2.19 5.89 -18.50
CA LYS A 119 -1.30 6.97 -18.93
C LYS A 119 -0.07 6.41 -19.63
N GLY A 120 0.34 7.03 -20.74
CA GLY A 120 1.51 6.62 -21.53
C GLY A 120 1.36 5.27 -22.25
N GLY A 121 0.14 4.89 -22.66
CA GLY A 121 -0.13 3.66 -23.41
C GLY A 121 -0.10 2.37 -22.57
N ARG A 122 -0.01 2.47 -21.24
CA ARG A 122 0.12 1.29 -20.37
C ARG A 122 -1.24 0.77 -19.92
N VAL A 123 -1.44 -0.53 -20.06
CA VAL A 123 -2.70 -1.22 -19.75
C VAL A 123 -2.87 -1.45 -18.23
N ARG A 124 -1.79 -1.38 -17.44
CA ARG A 124 -1.75 -1.83 -16.03
C ARG A 124 -0.91 -0.94 -15.15
N THR A 125 -1.31 -0.83 -13.88
CA THR A 125 -0.48 -0.16 -12.87
C THR A 125 0.74 -1.01 -12.60
N ARG A 126 1.93 -0.42 -12.74
CA ARG A 126 3.21 -1.04 -12.46
C ARG A 126 3.78 -0.48 -11.16
N TRP A 127 4.28 -1.37 -10.32
CA TRP A 127 5.07 -1.03 -9.15
C TRP A 127 6.49 -1.54 -9.39
N THR A 128 7.49 -0.71 -9.12
CA THR A 128 8.89 -1.07 -9.23
C THR A 128 9.53 -0.84 -7.87
N VAL A 129 10.32 -1.79 -7.39
CA VAL A 129 11.03 -1.70 -6.12
C VAL A 129 12.50 -1.98 -6.40
N GLN A 130 13.34 -0.99 -6.14
CA GLN A 130 14.78 -1.08 -6.32
C GLN A 130 15.43 -0.84 -4.96
N GLN A 131 15.76 -1.93 -4.26
CA GLN A 131 16.51 -1.89 -3.01
C GLN A 131 17.99 -1.64 -3.32
N ALA A 132 18.66 -0.86 -2.46
CA ALA A 132 20.09 -0.59 -2.59
C ALA A 132 20.88 -1.91 -2.61
N GLY A 133 21.75 -2.07 -3.61
CA GLY A 133 22.57 -3.28 -3.78
C GLY A 133 21.83 -4.53 -4.28
N ALA A 134 20.54 -4.45 -4.63
CA ALA A 134 19.75 -5.59 -5.10
C ALA A 134 19.14 -5.36 -6.50
N PRO A 135 18.80 -6.43 -7.25
CA PRO A 135 18.13 -6.30 -8.53
C PRO A 135 16.73 -5.68 -8.40
N THR A 136 16.31 -4.97 -9.44
CA THR A 136 15.01 -4.30 -9.47
C THR A 136 13.86 -5.29 -9.62
N ALA A 137 12.93 -5.28 -8.66
CA ALA A 137 11.73 -6.09 -8.68
C ALA A 137 10.57 -5.33 -9.35
N VAL A 138 9.92 -5.94 -10.35
CA VAL A 138 8.81 -5.31 -11.09
C VAL A 138 7.50 -6.05 -10.84
N GLY A 139 6.53 -5.33 -10.27
CA GLY A 139 5.18 -5.76 -9.98
C GLY A 139 4.15 -5.17 -10.94
N LEU A 140 3.17 -5.98 -11.35
CA LEU A 140 2.03 -5.54 -12.15
C LEU A 140 0.73 -5.83 -11.39
N LYS A 141 -0.12 -4.81 -11.20
CA LYS A 141 -1.41 -4.94 -10.49
C LYS A 141 -2.45 -5.63 -11.38
N GLY A 142 -3.15 -6.63 -10.82
CA GLY A 142 -4.28 -7.35 -11.42
C GLY A 142 -3.92 -8.60 -12.24
N ARG A 143 -4.92 -9.43 -12.60
CA ARG A 143 -4.75 -10.61 -13.51
C ARG A 143 -5.13 -10.27 -14.97
N PRO A 144 -4.30 -10.62 -15.99
CA PRO A 144 -4.57 -10.24 -17.39
C PRO A 144 -5.96 -10.66 -17.86
N PHE A 145 -6.37 -11.86 -17.44
CA PHE A 145 -7.67 -12.46 -17.69
C PHE A 145 -8.86 -11.61 -17.24
N TRP A 146 -8.78 -10.92 -16.11
CA TRP A 146 -9.91 -10.15 -15.58
C TRP A 146 -10.16 -8.87 -16.38
N TRP A 147 -9.15 -8.32 -17.06
CA TRP A 147 -9.36 -7.21 -18.01
C TRP A 147 -10.14 -7.74 -19.23
N PHE A 148 -9.77 -8.89 -19.78
CA PHE A 148 -10.54 -9.48 -20.88
C PHE A 148 -12.02 -9.74 -20.52
N VAL A 149 -12.28 -10.30 -19.33
CA VAL A 149 -13.64 -10.48 -18.81
C VAL A 149 -14.36 -9.15 -18.58
N TRP A 150 -13.67 -8.12 -18.08
CA TRP A 150 -14.25 -6.78 -17.89
C TRP A 150 -14.64 -6.11 -19.22
N TRP A 151 -13.85 -6.28 -20.28
CA TRP A 151 -14.22 -5.86 -21.65
C TRP A 151 -15.46 -6.60 -22.17
N LEU A 152 -15.56 -7.91 -21.94
CA LEU A 152 -16.69 -8.71 -22.40
C LEU A 152 -18.00 -8.37 -21.69
N ILE A 153 -17.95 -7.98 -20.42
CA ILE A 153 -19.15 -7.62 -19.64
C ILE A 153 -19.50 -6.13 -19.82
N SER A 154 -18.60 -5.28 -20.35
CA SER A 154 -18.83 -3.83 -20.53
C SER A 154 -20.15 -3.44 -21.22
N PRO A 155 -20.62 -4.10 -22.31
CA PRO A 155 -21.91 -3.78 -22.91
C PRO A 155 -23.10 -4.17 -22.02
N ILE A 156 -22.97 -5.25 -21.23
CA ILE A 156 -23.98 -5.67 -20.25
C ILE A 156 -23.98 -4.71 -19.05
N GLN A 157 -22.82 -4.22 -18.61
CA GLN A 157 -22.75 -3.20 -17.55
C GLN A 157 -23.38 -1.88 -17.98
N LEU A 158 -23.26 -1.49 -19.24
CA LEU A 158 -23.95 -0.31 -19.77
C LEU A 158 -25.47 -0.50 -19.75
N ALA A 159 -25.97 -1.68 -20.14
CA ALA A 159 -27.39 -2.02 -20.07
C ALA A 159 -27.90 -2.08 -18.62
N ILE A 160 -27.13 -2.67 -17.69
CA ILE A 160 -27.44 -2.71 -16.27
C ILE A 160 -27.37 -1.31 -15.65
N ALA A 161 -26.43 -0.44 -16.02
CA ALA A 161 -26.33 0.93 -15.51
C ALA A 161 -27.55 1.78 -15.91
N ILE A 162 -28.09 1.58 -17.11
CA ILE A 162 -29.37 2.18 -17.53
C ILE A 162 -30.53 1.61 -16.67
N GLY A 163 -30.47 0.34 -16.27
CA GLY A 163 -31.47 -0.29 -15.39
C GLY A 163 -31.29 -0.05 -13.87
N SER A 164 -30.08 0.32 -13.40
CA SER A 164 -29.70 0.28 -11.97
C SER A 164 -29.81 1.63 -11.26
N ILE A 165 -30.44 2.62 -11.87
CA ILE A 165 -30.86 3.85 -11.19
C ILE A 165 -31.81 3.54 -9.99
N ILE A 166 -32.26 2.29 -9.83
CA ILE A 166 -33.25 1.86 -8.83
C ILE A 166 -32.69 0.91 -7.74
N GLY A 167 -31.47 0.36 -7.86
CA GLY A 167 -31.02 -0.72 -6.96
C GLY A 167 -29.54 -0.66 -6.63
N GLY A 168 -29.19 -0.06 -5.49
CA GLY A 168 -27.82 0.02 -4.99
C GLY A 168 -27.20 -1.36 -4.79
N GLY A 169 -26.34 -1.78 -5.73
CA GLY A 169 -25.55 -3.00 -5.66
C GLY A 169 -24.06 -2.67 -5.49
N ASP A 170 -23.42 -3.32 -4.53
CA ASP A 170 -22.00 -3.15 -4.19
C ASP A 170 -21.11 -3.60 -5.36
N ILE A 171 -20.28 -2.68 -5.87
CA ILE A 171 -19.53 -2.87 -7.11
C ILE A 171 -18.37 -3.85 -6.88
N ALA A 172 -18.23 -4.81 -7.81
CA ALA A 172 -17.19 -5.83 -7.85
C ALA A 172 -15.80 -5.30 -7.43
N ARG A 173 -15.29 -5.83 -6.31
CA ARG A 173 -13.99 -5.47 -5.73
C ARG A 173 -12.87 -5.79 -6.75
N THR A 174 -12.24 -4.75 -7.29
CA THR A 174 -11.22 -4.85 -8.35
C THR A 174 -10.07 -5.78 -7.91
N PRO A 175 -9.55 -6.67 -8.78
CA PRO A 175 -8.48 -7.59 -8.40
C PRO A 175 -7.20 -6.84 -8.01
N ARG A 176 -6.84 -6.88 -6.72
CA ARG A 176 -5.73 -6.08 -6.14
C ARG A 176 -4.38 -6.80 -6.09
N ARG A 177 -4.32 -8.08 -6.50
CA ARG A 177 -3.09 -8.87 -6.44
C ARG A 177 -1.98 -8.24 -7.28
N THR A 178 -0.78 -8.13 -6.71
CA THR A 178 0.41 -7.62 -7.38
C THR A 178 1.57 -8.58 -7.11
N ARG A 179 2.21 -9.08 -8.17
CA ARG A 179 3.38 -9.98 -8.05
C ARG A 179 4.61 -9.30 -8.60
N TRP A 180 5.63 -9.10 -7.76
CA TRP A 180 6.91 -8.58 -8.20
C TRP A 180 7.83 -9.71 -8.62
N ARG A 181 8.55 -9.47 -9.72
CA ARG A 181 9.49 -10.42 -10.27
C ARG A 181 10.86 -9.82 -10.49
N ILE A 182 11.88 -10.64 -10.27
CA ILE A 182 13.26 -10.45 -10.73
C ILE A 182 13.54 -11.64 -11.65
N ASP A 183 13.99 -11.39 -12.88
CA ASP A 183 14.30 -12.44 -13.86
C ASP A 183 13.23 -13.54 -13.98
N ARG A 184 11.95 -13.11 -14.02
CA ARG A 184 10.73 -13.93 -14.07
C ARG A 184 10.39 -14.73 -12.80
N ARG A 185 11.30 -14.83 -11.83
CA ARG A 185 11.04 -15.42 -10.50
C ARG A 185 10.21 -14.45 -9.66
N VAL A 186 9.17 -14.92 -9.00
CA VAL A 186 8.37 -14.11 -8.07
C VAL A 186 9.15 -13.96 -6.78
N VAL A 187 9.35 -12.72 -6.33
CA VAL A 187 10.09 -12.40 -5.10
C VAL A 187 9.21 -11.73 -4.04
N LEU A 188 8.11 -11.11 -4.46
CA LEU A 188 7.07 -10.56 -3.60
C LEU A 188 5.69 -10.86 -4.20
N ASP A 189 4.70 -11.17 -3.38
CA ASP A 189 3.31 -11.37 -3.79
C ASP A 189 2.34 -10.70 -2.83
N PHE A 190 1.72 -9.60 -3.28
CA PHE A 190 0.68 -8.92 -2.53
C PHE A 190 -0.67 -9.51 -2.90
N GLN A 191 -1.35 -10.19 -1.98
CA GLN A 191 -2.58 -10.93 -2.22
C GLN A 191 -3.55 -10.83 -1.05
N SER A 192 -4.75 -11.41 -1.19
CA SER A 192 -5.71 -11.49 -0.09
C SER A 192 -5.16 -12.39 1.02
N GLY A 193 -5.21 -11.89 2.25
CA GLY A 193 -4.78 -12.58 3.45
C GLY A 193 -5.87 -13.38 4.15
N ALA A 194 -5.61 -13.71 5.41
CA ALA A 194 -6.65 -14.25 6.29
C ALA A 194 -7.66 -13.13 6.62
N GLY A 195 -8.95 -13.38 6.36
CA GLY A 195 -10.01 -12.40 6.58
C GLY A 195 -10.10 -11.32 5.49
N SER A 196 -10.17 -10.05 5.89
CA SER A 196 -10.43 -8.91 4.99
C SER A 196 -9.18 -8.10 4.60
N ALA A 197 -8.02 -8.38 5.20
CA ALA A 197 -6.78 -7.65 4.94
C ALA A 197 -6.03 -8.21 3.71
N PHE A 198 -5.33 -7.31 3.00
CA PHE A 198 -4.35 -7.70 1.99
C PHE A 198 -2.96 -7.79 2.62
N GLU A 199 -2.16 -8.74 2.16
CA GLU A 199 -0.86 -9.07 2.74
C GLU A 199 0.19 -9.22 1.65
N LEU A 200 1.41 -8.82 1.97
CA LEU A 200 2.60 -9.00 1.17
C LEU A 200 3.33 -10.25 1.66
N GLU A 201 3.38 -11.27 0.83
CA GLU A 201 4.26 -12.42 0.98
C GLU A 201 5.64 -12.08 0.41
N VAL A 202 6.67 -12.18 1.25
CA VAL A 202 8.08 -11.98 0.93
C VAL A 202 8.70 -13.35 0.78
N LEU A 203 9.10 -13.69 -0.45
CA LEU A 203 9.53 -15.05 -0.80
C LEU A 203 11.05 -15.25 -0.68
N GLU A 204 11.80 -14.16 -0.52
CA GLU A 204 13.26 -14.18 -0.43
C GLU A 204 13.74 -13.45 0.83
N ASP A 205 14.74 -14.03 1.49
CA ASP A 205 15.19 -13.56 2.81
C ASP A 205 16.09 -12.31 2.75
N TRP A 206 16.58 -11.92 1.56
CA TRP A 206 17.45 -10.75 1.37
C TRP A 206 16.72 -9.40 1.36
N TRP A 207 15.39 -9.39 1.38
CA TRP A 207 14.60 -8.16 1.47
C TRP A 207 14.76 -7.50 2.85
N ASP A 208 15.08 -6.21 2.83
CA ASP A 208 15.10 -5.36 4.03
C ASP A 208 13.66 -5.13 4.51
N ASP A 209 13.40 -5.42 5.79
CA ASP A 209 12.08 -5.29 6.40
C ASP A 209 11.53 -3.86 6.36
N ARG A 210 12.43 -2.85 6.39
CA ARG A 210 12.04 -1.44 6.26
C ARG A 210 11.47 -1.16 4.87
N VAL A 211 12.01 -1.80 3.84
CA VAL A 211 11.59 -1.64 2.45
C VAL A 211 10.24 -2.34 2.21
N THR A 212 10.06 -3.55 2.73
CA THR A 212 8.78 -4.29 2.59
C THR A 212 7.67 -3.64 3.40
N ALA A 213 7.95 -3.15 4.61
CA ALA A 213 7.01 -2.36 5.41
C ALA A 213 6.60 -1.06 4.69
N ALA A 214 7.57 -0.31 4.13
CA ALA A 214 7.30 0.88 3.35
C ALA A 214 6.43 0.59 2.11
N LEU A 215 6.69 -0.53 1.42
CA LEU A 215 5.87 -0.97 0.30
C LEU A 215 4.43 -1.27 0.72
N VAL A 216 4.21 -2.00 1.82
CA VAL A 216 2.88 -2.29 2.36
C VAL A 216 2.12 -0.99 2.70
N ALA A 217 2.77 -0.04 3.38
CA ALA A 217 2.19 1.26 3.70
C ALA A 217 1.83 2.06 2.43
N LEU A 218 2.70 2.08 1.42
CA LEU A 218 2.44 2.75 0.14
C LEU A 218 1.27 2.09 -0.61
N LEU A 219 1.21 0.76 -0.65
CA LEU A 219 0.11 0.03 -1.28
C LEU A 219 -1.21 0.40 -0.60
N GLY A 220 -1.28 0.32 0.74
CA GLY A 220 -2.48 0.72 1.50
C GLY A 220 -2.88 2.19 1.30
N SER A 221 -1.89 3.08 1.16
CA SER A 221 -2.14 4.50 0.91
C SER A 221 -2.68 4.79 -0.50
N HIS A 222 -2.41 3.92 -1.48
CA HIS A 222 -2.89 4.05 -2.86
C HIS A 222 -4.08 3.15 -3.19
N ASP A 223 -4.54 2.30 -2.28
CA ASP A 223 -5.55 1.27 -2.58
C ASP A 223 -7.00 1.79 -2.60
N SER A 224 -7.25 3.00 -2.11
CA SER A 224 -8.62 3.52 -2.01
C SER A 224 -9.01 4.43 -3.17
N TRP A 225 -9.80 3.87 -4.09
CA TRP A 225 -10.73 4.66 -4.91
C TRP A 225 -11.88 5.24 -4.07
N LEU A 226 -12.21 4.60 -2.93
CA LEU A 226 -13.35 4.93 -2.05
C LEU A 226 -12.94 5.58 -0.70
N GLY A 227 -11.89 6.39 -0.65
CA GLY A 227 -11.65 7.31 0.49
C GLY A 227 -10.99 6.76 1.77
N ASN A 228 -10.93 5.45 1.99
CA ASN A 228 -10.39 4.88 3.25
C ASN A 228 -8.87 4.65 3.28
N ALA A 229 -8.08 5.52 2.64
CA ALA A 229 -6.63 5.38 2.71
C ALA A 229 -6.15 5.72 4.13
N TRP A 230 -5.26 4.88 4.68
CA TRP A 230 -4.88 4.97 6.10
C TRP A 230 -4.26 6.33 6.47
N ASP A 231 -3.61 7.00 5.52
CA ASP A 231 -2.95 8.30 5.66
C ASP A 231 -3.92 9.49 5.56
N VAL A 232 -5.22 9.24 5.38
CA VAL A 232 -6.27 10.27 5.29
C VAL A 232 -7.22 10.21 6.49
N ALA A 233 -7.27 9.06 7.19
CA ALA A 233 -8.06 8.85 8.40
C ALA A 233 -7.40 9.55 9.59
N GLY A 234 -8.08 10.54 10.16
CA GLY A 234 -7.61 11.36 11.26
C GLY A 234 -8.16 12.78 11.17
N GLU A 235 -9.35 12.95 11.76
CA GLU A 235 -9.65 14.06 12.68
C GLU A 235 -9.76 13.44 14.07
#